data_AF-A0A413Z6S4-F1
#
_entry.id   AF-A0A413Z6S4-F1
#
_cell.length_a   1.000
_cell.length_b   1.000
_cell.length_c   1.000
_cell.angle_alpha   90.00
_cell.angle_beta   90.00
_cell.angle_gamma   90.00
#
_symmetry.space_group_name_H-M   'P 1'
#
loop_
_entity.id
_entity.type
_entity.pdbx_description
1 polymer ?
#
loop_
_entity_poly.entity_id
_entity_poly.type
_entity_poly.pdbx_seq_one_letter_code
_entity_poly.pdbx_strand_id
1 'polypeptide(L)'
;MKVCIVAEGCYPYVVGGVSSWINSMIKAFPDIEFVVLAIVANRSYRGKFVYELPENVSEVYELYLEDYDWVEQEKNKKLHLRQNEYEALRSLLLNRNVEWDTLFTLFEKKNFSLNALLMGEDFLNAVRECYQLRYPQVVFSDFLWTMRSIYLPLFLTLKMELPEADLYHCVATGYAGVIGSMAKKRYGCGLMVSEHGIYTREREEELIRAKWVGGIYKNIWIEQFKKMSLLAYRYADQVTCLYKHAMELQIELGCPAEKIKITPNGIDDQRFVRCLEEERKEDDTINIGAVLRIAPIKDVKTMIRAFAYAKKEAPKLALWIMGPSDEEKEYAKECFELVDLLGVEDVIFTGKVDVTEYLGKMDMTILTSISEGQPLTILESFAAKKPVIATDVGNCRGLIYGEGDSFGDAGIITHIMNVEEIAAAMVDLACHREKRIGMGKNGYRRLKSRYLVEDMKETYRQIYRQFEDEGRVQGKKGDV
;
A
#
# COMPACT_ATOMS: atom_id res chain seq x y z
N MET A 1 -9.69 -16.41 -18.87
CA MET A 1 -9.01 -16.43 -17.57
C MET A 1 -9.83 -15.66 -16.54
N LYS A 2 -10.01 -16.19 -15.34
CA LYS A 2 -10.64 -15.56 -14.17
C LYS A 2 -9.57 -15.22 -13.13
N VAL A 3 -9.51 -13.95 -12.70
CA VAL A 3 -8.46 -13.43 -11.80
C VAL A 3 -9.07 -12.95 -10.48
N CYS A 4 -8.63 -13.52 -9.36
CA CYS A 4 -8.98 -13.00 -8.03
C CYS A 4 -7.98 -11.93 -7.60
N ILE A 5 -8.38 -10.66 -7.58
CA ILE A 5 -7.60 -9.57 -6.99
C ILE A 5 -7.85 -9.55 -5.49
N VAL A 6 -6.78 -9.70 -4.70
CA VAL A 6 -6.85 -9.62 -3.23
C VAL A 6 -6.35 -8.26 -2.77
N ALA A 7 -7.27 -7.42 -2.29
CA ALA A 7 -7.06 -6.02 -1.95
C ALA A 7 -7.08 -5.81 -0.42
N GLU A 8 -5.95 -5.48 0.19
CA GLU A 8 -5.86 -5.24 1.64
C GLU A 8 -6.01 -3.75 1.97
N GLY A 9 -7.01 -3.40 2.77
CA GLY A 9 -7.21 -2.06 3.34
C GLY A 9 -7.52 -0.93 2.34
N CYS A 10 -7.86 -1.26 1.08
CA CYS A 10 -7.94 -0.29 -0.02
C CYS A 10 -9.21 -0.42 -0.87
N TYR A 11 -9.12 -0.98 -2.07
CA TYR A 11 -10.24 -1.10 -3.01
C TYR A 11 -11.29 -2.12 -2.51
N PRO A 12 -12.60 -1.91 -2.74
CA PRO A 12 -13.25 -0.74 -3.37
C PRO A 12 -13.72 0.36 -2.38
N TYR A 13 -13.19 0.41 -1.15
CA TYR A 13 -13.74 1.26 -0.05
C TYR A 13 -12.98 2.55 0.24
N VAL A 14 -11.66 2.59 0.00
CA VAL A 14 -10.80 3.74 0.33
C VAL A 14 -10.29 4.39 -0.94
N VAL A 15 -10.37 5.72 -1.05
CA VAL A 15 -9.80 6.47 -2.18
C VAL A 15 -8.28 6.60 -1.97
N GLY A 16 -7.49 6.12 -2.93
CA GLY A 16 -6.04 6.19 -2.83
C GLY A 16 -5.31 5.71 -4.07
N GLY A 17 -3.98 5.75 -4.05
CA GLY A 17 -3.14 5.35 -5.18
C GLY A 17 -3.34 3.89 -5.58
N VAL A 18 -3.24 2.96 -4.61
CA VAL A 18 -3.44 1.51 -4.85
C VAL A 18 -4.87 1.23 -5.33
N SER A 19 -5.90 1.84 -4.72
CA SER A 19 -7.28 1.64 -5.14
C SER A 19 -7.55 2.14 -6.57
N SER A 20 -6.97 3.28 -6.93
CA SER A 20 -7.06 3.83 -8.28
C SER A 20 -6.27 3.00 -9.29
N TRP A 21 -5.14 2.43 -8.88
CA TRP A 21 -4.37 1.48 -9.69
C TRP A 21 -5.15 0.18 -9.94
N ILE A 22 -5.74 -0.44 -8.91
CA ILE A 22 -6.58 -1.65 -9.04
C ILE A 22 -7.73 -1.38 -10.02
N ASN A 23 -8.48 -0.28 -9.81
CA ASN A 23 -9.58 0.11 -10.66
C ASN A 23 -9.15 0.37 -12.13
N SER A 24 -7.99 1.01 -12.33
CA SER A 24 -7.46 1.25 -13.68
C SER A 24 -6.93 -0.02 -14.35
N MET A 25 -6.45 -0.99 -13.57
CA MET A 25 -5.95 -2.27 -14.06
C MET A 25 -7.13 -3.14 -14.51
N ILE A 26 -8.19 -3.28 -13.70
CA ILE A 26 -9.42 -4.01 -14.08
C ILE A 26 -10.01 -3.43 -15.38
N LYS A 27 -10.16 -2.09 -15.46
CA LYS A 27 -10.68 -1.40 -16.65
C LYS A 27 -9.76 -1.49 -17.88
N ALA A 28 -8.50 -1.90 -17.73
CA ALA A 28 -7.57 -2.08 -18.85
C ALA A 28 -7.63 -3.48 -19.50
N PHE A 29 -8.33 -4.42 -18.88
CA PHE A 29 -8.47 -5.81 -19.36
C PHE A 29 -9.94 -6.25 -19.39
N PRO A 30 -10.80 -5.63 -20.22
CA PRO A 30 -12.22 -5.97 -20.30
C PRO A 30 -12.46 -7.43 -20.70
N ASP A 31 -11.51 -8.06 -21.41
CA ASP A 31 -11.56 -9.46 -21.84
C ASP A 31 -11.23 -10.48 -20.72
N ILE A 32 -10.91 -10.00 -19.51
CA ILE A 32 -10.58 -10.82 -18.33
C ILE A 32 -11.68 -10.64 -17.27
N GLU A 33 -12.20 -11.76 -16.75
CA GLU A 33 -13.11 -11.77 -15.61
C GLU A 33 -12.32 -11.53 -14.31
N PHE A 34 -12.77 -10.59 -13.49
CA PHE A 34 -12.18 -10.30 -12.20
C PHE A 34 -13.14 -10.60 -11.05
N VAL A 35 -12.60 -11.20 -9.98
CA VAL A 35 -13.22 -11.28 -8.66
C VAL A 35 -12.41 -10.42 -7.70
N VAL A 36 -13.08 -9.65 -6.85
CA VAL A 36 -12.42 -8.79 -5.87
C VAL A 36 -12.60 -9.40 -4.48
N LEU A 37 -11.52 -9.82 -3.84
CA LEU A 37 -11.52 -10.19 -2.42
C LEU A 37 -10.92 -9.04 -1.61
N ALA A 38 -11.79 -8.24 -1.01
CA ALA A 38 -11.41 -7.07 -0.23
C ALA A 38 -11.27 -7.44 1.25
N ILE A 39 -10.10 -7.21 1.81
CA ILE A 39 -9.79 -7.37 3.24
C ILE A 39 -9.92 -6.00 3.90
N VAL A 40 -10.86 -5.84 4.82
CA VAL A 40 -11.13 -4.59 5.53
C VAL A 40 -11.18 -4.79 7.04
N ALA A 41 -11.16 -3.69 7.80
CA ALA A 41 -11.16 -3.74 9.26
C ALA A 41 -12.39 -4.47 9.81
N ASN A 42 -13.61 -3.97 9.56
CA ASN A 42 -14.82 -4.51 10.17
C ASN A 42 -16.07 -4.36 9.28
N ARG A 43 -17.17 -5.00 9.68
CA ARG A 43 -18.45 -5.03 8.96
C ARG A 43 -19.11 -3.65 8.74
N SER A 44 -18.63 -2.57 9.37
CA SER A 44 -19.22 -1.23 9.14
C SER A 44 -18.99 -0.70 7.73
N TYR A 45 -18.01 -1.25 6.99
CA TYR A 45 -17.73 -0.94 5.59
C TYR A 45 -18.65 -1.66 4.59
N ARG A 46 -19.38 -2.70 5.03
CA ARG A 46 -20.10 -3.66 4.16
C ARG A 46 -20.93 -2.99 3.06
N GLY A 47 -20.63 -3.32 1.79
CA GLY A 47 -21.28 -2.78 0.60
C GLY A 47 -21.10 -1.27 0.32
N LYS A 48 -20.32 -0.53 1.10
CA LYS A 48 -20.13 0.93 0.94
C LYS A 48 -18.98 1.26 -0.01
N PHE A 49 -19.10 0.84 -1.25
CA PHE A 49 -18.07 1.07 -2.27
C PHE A 49 -17.97 2.58 -2.61
N VAL A 50 -16.75 3.10 -2.72
CA VAL A 50 -16.47 4.48 -3.18
C VAL A 50 -16.02 4.54 -4.64
N TYR A 51 -15.94 3.37 -5.29
CA TYR A 51 -15.70 3.19 -6.71
C TYR A 51 -16.92 2.50 -7.35
N GLU A 52 -17.29 2.95 -8.54
CA GLU A 52 -18.15 2.19 -9.45
C GLU A 52 -17.37 0.98 -9.98
N LEU A 53 -17.92 -0.23 -9.80
CA LEU A 53 -17.29 -1.47 -10.22
C LEU A 53 -17.37 -1.63 -11.75
N PRO A 54 -16.27 -1.98 -12.44
CA PRO A 54 -16.28 -2.32 -13.86
C PRO A 54 -17.19 -3.51 -14.19
N GLU A 55 -17.77 -3.54 -15.40
CA GLU A 55 -18.65 -4.63 -15.86
C GLU A 55 -17.98 -6.01 -15.88
N ASN A 56 -16.65 -6.06 -15.99
CA ASN A 56 -15.85 -7.29 -15.93
C ASN A 56 -15.49 -7.74 -14.49
N VAL A 57 -16.03 -7.09 -13.45
CA VAL A 57 -16.02 -7.61 -12.07
C VAL A 57 -17.28 -8.45 -11.85
N SER A 58 -17.12 -9.77 -11.78
CA SER A 58 -18.25 -10.69 -11.60
C SER A 58 -18.72 -10.80 -10.15
N GLU A 59 -17.79 -10.79 -9.19
CA GLU A 59 -18.06 -11.07 -7.78
C GLU A 59 -17.20 -10.22 -6.84
N VAL A 60 -17.73 -9.88 -5.66
CA VAL A 60 -17.00 -9.21 -4.57
C VAL A 60 -17.16 -9.98 -3.26
N TYR A 61 -16.04 -10.38 -2.68
CA TYR A 61 -15.92 -11.09 -1.41
C TYR A 61 -15.34 -10.16 -0.35
N GLU A 62 -15.88 -10.24 0.88
CA GLU A 62 -15.51 -9.34 1.99
C GLU A 62 -14.91 -10.15 3.15
N LEU A 63 -13.62 -9.94 3.45
CA LEU A 63 -12.98 -10.44 4.67
C LEU A 63 -12.87 -9.30 5.69
N TYR A 64 -13.30 -9.57 6.93
CA TYR A 64 -13.27 -8.62 8.03
C TYR A 64 -12.25 -9.08 9.09
N LEU A 65 -11.27 -8.25 9.43
CA LEU A 65 -10.16 -8.61 10.34
C LEU A 65 -10.47 -8.41 11.83
N GLU A 66 -11.42 -7.54 12.15
CA GLU A 66 -11.90 -7.20 13.51
C GLU A 66 -13.31 -7.77 13.77
N ASP A 67 -13.63 -8.92 13.16
CA ASP A 67 -14.94 -9.55 13.29
C ASP A 67 -15.03 -10.50 14.48
N TYR A 68 -16.26 -10.77 14.92
CA TYR A 68 -16.54 -11.85 15.87
C TYR A 68 -16.51 -13.20 15.15
N ASP A 69 -16.15 -14.26 15.87
CA ASP A 69 -16.18 -15.64 15.36
C ASP A 69 -17.63 -16.14 15.32
N TRP A 70 -18.36 -15.84 14.23
CA TRP A 70 -19.77 -16.16 14.00
C TRP A 70 -20.06 -17.66 13.76
N VAL A 71 -19.41 -18.56 14.50
CA VAL A 71 -19.93 -19.91 14.67
C VAL A 71 -21.12 -19.82 15.62
N GLU A 72 -22.25 -20.42 15.24
CA GLU A 72 -23.45 -20.46 16.10
C GLU A 72 -23.15 -21.07 17.49
N GLN A 73 -24.02 -20.81 18.47
CA GLN A 73 -23.81 -21.20 19.88
C GLN A 73 -23.99 -22.71 20.16
N GLU A 74 -23.40 -23.55 19.31
CA GLU A 74 -23.18 -25.00 19.43
C GLU A 74 -22.20 -25.35 20.58
N LYS A 75 -22.56 -24.95 21.80
CA LYS A 75 -22.12 -25.50 23.11
C LYS A 75 -20.65 -25.92 23.22
N ASN A 76 -19.72 -24.96 23.32
CA ASN A 76 -18.37 -25.12 23.91
C ASN A 76 -17.73 -26.52 23.78
N LYS A 77 -17.69 -27.09 22.57
CA LYS A 77 -16.98 -28.35 22.31
C LYS A 77 -15.49 -28.07 22.51
N LYS A 78 -14.84 -28.76 23.46
CA LYS A 78 -13.39 -28.66 23.66
C LYS A 78 -12.71 -29.05 22.35
N LEU A 79 -12.10 -28.07 21.68
CA LEU A 79 -11.26 -28.32 20.53
C LEU A 79 -9.93 -28.89 21.04
N HIS A 80 -9.62 -30.11 20.62
CA HIS A 80 -8.28 -30.70 20.74
C HIS A 80 -7.77 -30.99 19.34
N LEU A 81 -6.56 -30.52 19.08
CA LEU A 81 -5.82 -30.73 17.85
C LEU A 81 -5.18 -32.13 17.83
N ARG A 82 -4.98 -32.68 16.64
CA ARG A 82 -4.11 -33.85 16.44
C ARG A 82 -2.66 -33.43 16.63
N GLN A 83 -1.76 -34.36 16.93
CA GLN A 83 -0.34 -34.08 17.21
C GLN A 83 0.30 -33.17 16.14
N ASN A 84 0.12 -33.48 14.86
CA ASN A 84 0.65 -32.69 13.75
C ASN A 84 0.00 -31.30 13.61
N GLU A 85 -1.30 -31.19 13.90
CA GLU A 85 -2.02 -29.91 13.88
C GLU A 85 -1.58 -29.00 15.04
N TYR A 86 -1.31 -29.59 16.21
CA TYR A 86 -0.72 -28.91 17.36
C TYR A 86 0.72 -28.50 17.10
N GLU A 87 1.54 -29.36 16.50
CA GLU A 87 2.92 -29.05 16.08
C GLU A 87 2.95 -27.92 15.05
N ALA A 88 2.02 -27.90 14.09
CA ALA A 88 1.87 -26.81 13.15
C ALA A 88 1.47 -25.48 13.83
N LEU A 89 0.48 -25.49 14.74
CA LEU A 89 0.13 -24.31 15.55
C LEU A 89 1.34 -23.83 16.38
N ARG A 90 2.06 -24.75 17.02
CA ARG A 90 3.26 -24.47 17.82
C ARG A 90 4.38 -23.88 16.97
N SER A 91 4.60 -24.37 15.75
CA SER A 91 5.59 -23.82 14.80
C SER A 91 5.29 -22.35 14.46
N LEU A 92 4.00 -22.03 14.24
CA LEU A 92 3.51 -20.68 13.97
C LEU A 92 3.74 -19.74 15.16
N LEU A 93 3.36 -20.17 16.37
CA LEU A 93 3.44 -19.36 17.59
C LEU A 93 4.88 -19.17 18.09
N LEU A 94 5.76 -20.14 17.89
CA LEU A 94 7.20 -20.02 18.18
C LEU A 94 7.99 -19.23 17.13
N ASN A 95 7.38 -19.00 15.95
CA ASN A 95 8.02 -18.43 14.76
C ASN A 95 9.25 -19.24 14.29
N ARG A 96 9.08 -20.55 14.12
CA ARG A 96 10.16 -21.48 13.69
C ARG A 96 9.62 -22.48 12.68
N ASN A 97 10.20 -22.52 11.47
CA ASN A 97 9.92 -23.49 10.40
C ASN A 97 8.41 -23.79 10.22
N VAL A 98 7.62 -22.75 9.96
CA VAL A 98 6.16 -22.79 10.07
C VAL A 98 5.51 -23.75 9.06
N GLU A 99 4.74 -24.70 9.57
CA GLU A 99 3.99 -25.69 8.78
C GLU A 99 2.70 -25.11 8.19
N TRP A 100 2.83 -24.15 7.30
CA TRP A 100 1.72 -23.50 6.62
C TRP A 100 0.78 -24.48 5.90
N ASP A 101 1.32 -25.48 5.20
CA ASP A 101 0.55 -26.53 4.53
C ASP A 101 -0.39 -27.30 5.49
N THR A 102 0.10 -27.60 6.71
CA THR A 102 -0.68 -28.27 7.77
C THR A 102 -1.74 -27.33 8.35
N LEU A 103 -1.42 -26.03 8.52
CA LEU A 103 -2.36 -25.01 8.98
C LEU A 103 -3.50 -24.76 7.98
N PHE A 104 -3.18 -24.62 6.69
CA PHE A 104 -4.19 -24.46 5.64
C PHE A 104 -5.14 -25.67 5.62
N THR A 105 -4.59 -26.87 5.68
CA THR A 105 -5.36 -28.12 5.76
C THR A 105 -6.26 -28.20 7.01
N LEU A 106 -5.79 -27.71 8.15
CA LEU A 106 -6.55 -27.68 9.42
C LEU A 106 -7.79 -26.77 9.33
N PHE A 107 -7.60 -25.53 8.87
CA PHE A 107 -8.67 -24.54 8.80
C PHE A 107 -9.64 -24.82 7.64
N GLU A 108 -9.17 -25.41 6.54
CA GLU A 108 -10.01 -25.89 5.43
C GLU A 108 -10.94 -27.04 5.85
N LYS A 109 -10.40 -28.08 6.50
CA LYS A 109 -11.10 -29.37 6.64
C LYS A 109 -11.86 -29.54 7.96
N LYS A 110 -11.79 -28.56 8.87
CA LYS A 110 -12.54 -28.57 10.13
C LYS A 110 -13.28 -27.26 10.32
N ASN A 111 -14.60 -27.34 10.40
CA ASN A 111 -15.38 -26.26 10.99
C ASN A 111 -15.23 -26.30 12.52
N PHE A 112 -14.60 -25.27 13.09
CA PHE A 112 -14.46 -25.06 14.53
C PHE A 112 -14.56 -23.56 14.87
N SER A 113 -14.86 -23.25 16.13
CA SER A 113 -14.83 -21.88 16.65
C SER A 113 -13.38 -21.42 16.86
N LEU A 114 -13.01 -20.27 16.29
CA LEU A 114 -11.74 -19.60 16.57
C LEU A 114 -11.63 -19.22 18.05
N ASN A 115 -12.75 -18.87 18.69
CA ASN A 115 -12.79 -18.64 20.13
C ASN A 115 -12.45 -19.93 20.91
N ALA A 116 -12.99 -21.08 20.50
CA ALA A 116 -12.63 -22.38 21.09
C ALA A 116 -11.16 -22.78 20.87
N LEU A 117 -10.51 -22.31 19.79
CA LEU A 117 -9.07 -22.47 19.58
C LEU A 117 -8.26 -21.52 20.48
N LEU A 118 -8.52 -20.20 20.41
CA LEU A 118 -7.77 -19.15 21.11
C LEU A 118 -7.92 -19.20 22.64
N MET A 119 -9.05 -19.70 23.14
CA MET A 119 -9.31 -19.97 24.55
C MET A 119 -9.00 -21.43 24.95
N GLY A 120 -8.59 -22.26 23.99
CA GLY A 120 -8.32 -23.68 24.16
C GLY A 120 -7.01 -23.99 24.89
N GLU A 121 -6.93 -25.21 25.42
CA GLU A 121 -5.77 -25.72 26.16
C GLU A 121 -4.52 -25.82 25.28
N ASP A 122 -4.68 -26.24 24.03
CA ASP A 122 -3.60 -26.37 23.05
C ASP A 122 -2.94 -25.01 22.76
N PHE A 123 -3.74 -23.97 22.46
CA PHE A 123 -3.22 -22.62 22.25
C PHE A 123 -2.55 -22.06 23.52
N LEU A 124 -3.15 -22.27 24.69
CA LEU A 124 -2.56 -21.87 25.97
C LEU A 124 -1.20 -22.55 26.23
N ASN A 125 -1.09 -23.85 25.94
CA ASN A 125 0.15 -24.62 26.11
C ASN A 125 1.27 -24.11 25.18
N ALA A 126 0.98 -23.91 23.91
CA ALA A 126 1.95 -23.41 22.93
C ALA A 126 2.34 -21.93 23.17
N VAL A 127 1.40 -21.08 23.61
CA VAL A 127 1.72 -19.70 24.05
C VAL A 127 2.56 -19.70 25.33
N ARG A 128 2.29 -20.58 26.30
CA ARG A 128 3.10 -20.72 27.52
C ARG A 128 4.54 -21.15 27.20
N GLU A 129 4.74 -22.06 26.25
CA GLU A 129 6.08 -22.44 25.78
C GLU A 129 6.78 -21.26 25.10
N CYS A 130 6.11 -20.54 24.20
CA CYS A 130 6.68 -19.36 23.53
C CYS A 130 7.07 -18.26 24.53
N TYR A 131 6.23 -18.00 25.52
CA TYR A 131 6.52 -17.11 26.64
C TYR A 131 7.78 -17.56 27.40
N GLN A 132 7.84 -18.82 27.83
CA GLN A 132 8.97 -19.36 28.60
C GLN A 132 10.30 -19.32 27.83
N LEU A 133 10.27 -19.56 26.51
CA LEU A 133 11.47 -19.61 25.67
C LEU A 133 11.96 -18.24 25.19
N ARG A 134 11.11 -17.20 25.15
CA ARG A 134 11.42 -15.93 24.45
C ARG A 134 11.07 -14.65 25.21
N TYR A 135 10.09 -14.70 26.11
CA TYR A 135 9.54 -13.52 26.79
C TYR A 135 9.27 -13.70 28.31
N PRO A 136 10.08 -14.46 29.09
CA PRO A 136 9.80 -14.70 30.52
C PRO A 136 9.82 -13.45 31.41
N GLN A 137 10.25 -12.31 30.87
CA GLN A 137 10.37 -11.00 31.54
C GLN A 137 9.14 -10.08 31.46
N VAL A 138 8.06 -10.48 30.76
CA VAL A 138 6.80 -9.69 30.71
C VAL A 138 5.71 -10.34 31.56
N VAL A 139 4.57 -9.66 31.77
CA VAL A 139 3.43 -10.27 32.47
C VAL A 139 2.73 -11.28 31.55
N PHE A 140 2.59 -12.53 32.00
CA PHE A 140 2.04 -13.62 31.17
C PHE A 140 0.59 -13.38 30.69
N SER A 141 -0.26 -12.72 31.50
CA SER A 141 -1.62 -12.34 31.08
C SER A 141 -1.61 -11.47 29.82
N ASP A 142 -0.72 -10.48 29.82
CA ASP A 142 -0.65 -9.43 28.81
C ASP A 142 -0.02 -9.97 27.53
N PHE A 143 0.96 -10.87 27.67
CA PHE A 143 1.49 -11.68 26.58
C PHE A 143 0.43 -12.60 25.97
N LEU A 144 -0.36 -13.32 26.78
CA LEU A 144 -1.42 -14.21 26.30
C LEU A 144 -2.51 -13.43 25.55
N TRP A 145 -2.92 -12.26 26.04
CA TRP A 145 -3.85 -11.38 25.33
C TRP A 145 -3.24 -10.82 24.04
N THR A 146 -1.99 -10.38 24.06
CA THR A 146 -1.28 -9.88 22.86
C THR A 146 -1.20 -10.96 21.78
N MET A 147 -0.87 -12.20 22.16
CA MET A 147 -0.84 -13.33 21.22
C MET A 147 -2.24 -13.62 20.65
N ARG A 148 -3.31 -13.55 21.45
CA ARG A 148 -4.68 -13.70 20.92
C ARG A 148 -5.03 -12.61 19.90
N SER A 149 -4.71 -11.35 20.20
CA SER A 149 -4.96 -10.22 19.28
C SER A 149 -4.12 -10.28 18.00
N ILE A 150 -2.89 -10.81 18.07
CA ILE A 150 -2.02 -11.01 16.89
C ILE A 150 -2.56 -12.11 15.98
N TYR A 151 -3.03 -13.22 16.55
CA TYR A 151 -3.42 -14.40 15.77
C TYR A 151 -4.90 -14.43 15.34
N LEU A 152 -5.80 -13.69 15.99
CA LEU A 152 -7.21 -13.64 15.59
C LEU A 152 -7.42 -13.16 14.13
N PRO A 153 -6.83 -12.04 13.65
CA PRO A 153 -6.97 -11.61 12.25
C PRO A 153 -6.40 -12.63 11.25
N LEU A 154 -5.28 -13.27 11.58
CA LEU A 154 -4.74 -14.37 10.75
C LEU A 154 -5.70 -15.56 10.74
N PHE A 155 -6.29 -15.93 11.87
CA PHE A 155 -7.20 -17.07 11.96
C PHE A 155 -8.56 -16.81 11.29
N LEU A 156 -9.03 -15.56 11.26
CA LEU A 156 -10.14 -15.12 10.41
C LEU A 156 -9.76 -15.24 8.92
N THR A 157 -8.55 -14.82 8.55
CA THR A 157 -8.00 -14.96 7.18
C THR A 157 -7.91 -16.43 6.76
N LEU A 158 -7.40 -17.31 7.63
CA LEU A 158 -7.30 -18.76 7.38
C LEU A 158 -8.68 -19.44 7.28
N LYS A 159 -9.75 -18.82 7.82
CA LYS A 159 -11.14 -19.28 7.73
C LYS A 159 -11.86 -18.83 6.45
N MET A 160 -11.27 -17.95 5.64
CA MET A 160 -11.95 -17.34 4.51
C MET A 160 -12.33 -18.39 3.45
N GLU A 161 -13.59 -18.41 3.02
CA GLU A 161 -14.02 -19.19 1.86
C GLU A 161 -13.45 -18.56 0.59
N LEU A 162 -12.61 -19.33 -0.13
CA LEU A 162 -11.83 -18.83 -1.25
C LEU A 162 -12.59 -19.02 -2.57
N PRO A 163 -12.89 -17.95 -3.36
CA PRO A 163 -13.43 -18.10 -4.70
C PRO A 163 -12.48 -18.87 -5.62
N GLU A 164 -13.03 -19.56 -6.61
CA GLU A 164 -12.22 -20.28 -7.61
C GLU A 164 -11.77 -19.32 -8.72
N ALA A 165 -10.48 -19.33 -9.06
CA ALA A 165 -9.86 -18.46 -10.06
C ALA A 165 -8.57 -19.09 -10.61
N ASP A 166 -8.23 -18.79 -11.87
CA ASP A 166 -7.02 -19.28 -12.54
C ASP A 166 -5.75 -18.64 -11.95
N LEU A 167 -5.86 -17.38 -11.52
CA LEU A 167 -4.78 -16.55 -11.00
C LEU A 167 -5.25 -15.75 -9.80
N TYR A 168 -4.51 -15.83 -8.70
CA TYR A 168 -4.61 -14.90 -7.58
C TYR A 168 -3.60 -13.75 -7.74
N HIS A 169 -4.06 -12.52 -7.64
CA HIS A 169 -3.25 -11.30 -7.72
C HIS A 169 -3.39 -10.49 -6.43
N CYS A 170 -2.43 -10.65 -5.53
CA CYS A 170 -2.41 -9.97 -4.24
C CYS A 170 -1.68 -8.63 -4.36
N VAL A 171 -2.26 -7.53 -3.87
CA VAL A 171 -1.62 -6.18 -3.90
C VAL A 171 -0.71 -5.88 -2.70
N ALA A 172 -0.49 -6.91 -1.87
CA ALA A 172 0.38 -6.89 -0.69
C ALA A 172 0.74 -8.33 -0.30
N THR A 173 1.83 -8.50 0.45
CA THR A 173 2.31 -9.79 0.97
C THR A 173 1.65 -10.21 2.29
N GLY A 174 0.81 -9.35 2.87
CA GLY A 174 0.20 -9.49 4.21
C GLY A 174 -0.89 -10.56 4.33
N TYR A 175 -2.06 -10.18 4.84
CA TYR A 175 -3.23 -11.06 4.84
C TYR A 175 -3.64 -11.40 3.40
N ALA A 176 -3.46 -10.46 2.45
CA ALA A 176 -3.61 -10.73 1.03
C ALA A 176 -2.67 -11.85 0.53
N GLY A 177 -1.40 -11.82 0.93
CA GLY A 177 -0.41 -12.85 0.58
C GLY A 177 -0.70 -14.22 1.22
N VAL A 178 -1.26 -14.24 2.44
CA VAL A 178 -1.77 -15.47 3.09
C VAL A 178 -2.89 -16.09 2.25
N ILE A 179 -3.90 -15.30 1.86
CA ILE A 179 -5.03 -15.75 1.03
C ILE A 179 -4.54 -16.34 -0.30
N GLY A 180 -3.67 -15.63 -1.02
CA GLY A 180 -3.14 -16.13 -2.29
C GLY A 180 -2.34 -17.43 -2.13
N SER A 181 -1.59 -17.57 -1.03
CA SER A 181 -0.84 -18.80 -0.71
C SER A 181 -1.77 -19.98 -0.38
N MET A 182 -2.87 -19.74 0.34
CA MET A 182 -3.92 -20.74 0.60
C MET A 182 -4.60 -21.17 -0.71
N ALA A 183 -5.00 -20.21 -1.54
CA ALA A 183 -5.67 -20.46 -2.81
C ALA A 183 -4.79 -21.32 -3.74
N LYS A 184 -3.52 -20.94 -3.90
CA LYS A 184 -2.56 -21.74 -4.66
C LYS A 184 -2.34 -23.14 -4.08
N LYS A 185 -2.32 -23.30 -2.75
CA LYS A 185 -2.21 -24.63 -2.13
C LYS A 185 -3.44 -25.51 -2.39
N ARG A 186 -4.63 -24.90 -2.46
CA ARG A 186 -5.93 -25.57 -2.58
C ARG A 186 -6.32 -25.88 -4.03
N TYR A 187 -6.15 -24.91 -4.93
CA TYR A 187 -6.59 -24.97 -6.33
C TYR A 187 -5.46 -25.21 -7.33
N GLY A 188 -4.19 -25.05 -6.93
CA GLY A 188 -3.05 -25.10 -7.87
C GLY A 188 -2.94 -23.90 -8.81
N CYS A 189 -3.74 -22.85 -8.58
CA CYS A 189 -3.78 -21.63 -9.38
C CYS A 189 -2.44 -20.86 -9.37
N GLY A 190 -2.25 -19.99 -10.37
CA GLY A 190 -1.13 -19.04 -10.36
C GLY A 190 -1.22 -18.07 -9.18
N LEU A 191 -0.08 -17.61 -8.68
CA LEU A 191 -0.02 -16.57 -7.64
C LEU A 191 0.95 -15.45 -8.04
N MET A 192 0.39 -14.26 -8.19
CA MET A 192 1.10 -13.00 -8.38
C MET A 192 0.99 -12.12 -7.14
N VAL A 193 2.08 -11.45 -6.74
CA VAL A 193 2.08 -10.46 -5.66
C VAL A 193 2.69 -9.15 -6.15
N SER A 194 1.90 -8.08 -6.18
CA SER A 194 2.36 -6.75 -6.61
C SER A 194 2.49 -5.83 -5.40
N GLU A 195 3.73 -5.54 -4.96
CA GLU A 195 3.96 -4.63 -3.84
C GLU A 195 4.09 -3.18 -4.32
N HIS A 196 3.07 -2.38 -4.02
CA HIS A 196 3.08 -0.93 -4.26
C HIS A 196 3.89 -0.17 -3.20
N GLY A 197 4.10 -0.78 -2.04
CA GLY A 197 4.99 -0.39 -0.95
C GLY A 197 5.46 -1.67 -0.24
N ILE A 198 6.61 -1.62 0.44
CA ILE A 198 7.20 -2.82 1.07
C ILE A 198 6.48 -3.10 2.38
N TYR A 199 5.57 -4.08 2.36
CA TYR A 199 4.54 -4.25 3.38
C TYR A 199 5.11 -4.37 4.81
N THR A 200 6.19 -5.13 4.98
CA THR A 200 6.81 -5.30 6.31
C THR A 200 7.38 -4.01 6.86
N ARG A 201 7.91 -3.13 6.00
CA ARG A 201 8.52 -1.85 6.42
C ARG A 201 7.45 -0.82 6.74
N GLU A 202 6.38 -0.76 5.96
CA GLU A 202 5.22 0.09 6.25
C GLU A 202 4.59 -0.28 7.60
N ARG A 203 4.35 -1.58 7.85
CA ARG A 203 3.85 -2.05 9.16
C ARG A 203 4.85 -1.84 10.30
N GLU A 204 6.15 -1.97 10.06
CA GLU A 204 7.18 -1.67 11.05
C GLU A 204 7.21 -0.17 11.41
N GLU A 205 7.13 0.73 10.42
CA GLU A 205 7.05 2.18 10.63
C GLU A 205 5.77 2.59 11.39
N GLU A 206 4.62 2.02 11.05
CA GLU A 206 3.35 2.19 11.78
C GLU A 206 3.48 1.72 13.24
N LEU A 207 3.99 0.51 13.47
CA LEU A 207 4.17 -0.06 14.80
C LEU A 207 5.16 0.76 15.64
N ILE A 208 6.27 1.22 15.07
CA ILE A 208 7.25 2.06 15.78
C ILE A 208 6.59 3.35 16.28
N ARG A 209 5.72 3.98 15.47
CA ARG A 209 4.97 5.20 15.83
C ARG A 209 3.77 4.94 16.75
N ALA A 210 3.22 3.73 16.75
CA ALA A 210 2.06 3.36 17.56
C ALA A 210 2.32 3.56 19.07
N LYS A 211 1.45 4.36 19.72
CA LYS A 211 1.44 4.56 21.18
C LYS A 211 0.73 3.43 21.93
N TRP A 212 -0.09 2.63 21.24
CA TRP A 212 -0.94 1.59 21.84
C TRP A 212 -0.23 0.23 22.03
N VAL A 213 0.92 0.00 21.40
CA VAL A 213 1.79 -1.17 21.64
C VAL A 213 3.03 -0.72 22.41
N GLY A 214 3.26 -1.32 23.59
CA GLY A 214 4.46 -1.04 24.40
C GLY A 214 5.65 -1.94 24.06
N GLY A 215 6.82 -1.34 23.79
CA GLY A 215 8.12 -2.01 23.78
C GLY A 215 8.15 -3.35 23.01
N ILE A 216 8.49 -4.43 23.72
CA ILE A 216 8.77 -5.76 23.15
C ILE A 216 7.61 -6.39 22.37
N TYR A 217 6.37 -5.97 22.64
CA TYR A 217 5.20 -6.45 21.89
C TYR A 217 5.21 -5.98 20.43
N LYS A 218 5.89 -4.87 20.10
CA LYS A 218 6.08 -4.40 18.72
C LYS A 218 6.85 -5.45 17.89
N ASN A 219 7.88 -6.06 18.48
CA ASN A 219 8.72 -7.05 17.80
C ASN A 219 7.91 -8.30 17.42
N ILE A 220 6.93 -8.71 18.23
CA ILE A 220 6.06 -9.86 17.92
C ILE A 220 5.17 -9.56 16.70
N TRP A 221 4.64 -8.34 16.59
CA TRP A 221 3.90 -7.89 15.40
C TRP A 221 4.81 -7.81 14.15
N ILE A 222 6.01 -7.24 14.26
CA ILE A 222 6.98 -7.16 13.14
C ILE A 222 7.35 -8.58 12.66
N GLU A 223 7.63 -9.49 13.58
CA GLU A 223 7.87 -10.90 13.28
C GLU A 223 6.68 -11.58 12.60
N GLN A 224 5.44 -11.29 13.04
CA GLN A 224 4.22 -11.80 12.42
C GLN A 224 4.08 -11.31 10.96
N PHE A 225 4.26 -10.01 10.70
CA PHE A 225 4.17 -9.44 9.34
C PHE A 225 5.29 -9.96 8.42
N LYS A 226 6.54 -10.08 8.93
CA LYS A 226 7.65 -10.68 8.18
C LYS A 226 7.39 -12.15 7.84
N LYS A 227 6.84 -12.92 8.79
CA LYS A 227 6.46 -14.34 8.59
C LYS A 227 5.36 -14.52 7.53
N MET A 228 4.35 -13.64 7.48
CA MET A 228 3.34 -13.67 6.42
C MET A 228 3.95 -13.30 5.06
N SER A 229 4.90 -12.36 5.04
CA SER A 229 5.57 -11.96 3.79
C SER A 229 6.48 -13.05 3.22
N LEU A 230 7.23 -13.75 4.08
CA LEU A 230 8.03 -14.92 3.69
C LEU A 230 7.17 -16.08 3.14
N LEU A 231 5.94 -16.26 3.66
CA LEU A 231 4.97 -17.19 3.08
C LEU A 231 4.60 -16.76 1.65
N ALA A 232 4.21 -15.50 1.46
CA ALA A 232 3.79 -14.97 0.17
C ALA A 232 4.91 -15.10 -0.89
N TYR A 233 6.13 -14.68 -0.58
CA TYR A 233 7.28 -14.83 -1.49
C TYR A 233 7.65 -16.30 -1.79
N ARG A 234 7.46 -17.21 -0.82
CA ARG A 234 7.65 -18.66 -1.03
C ARG A 234 6.65 -19.20 -2.06
N TYR A 235 5.37 -18.87 -1.90
CA TYR A 235 4.29 -19.42 -2.73
C TYR A 235 4.11 -18.72 -4.08
N ALA A 236 4.39 -17.41 -4.21
CA ALA A 236 4.22 -16.66 -5.46
C ALA A 236 5.06 -17.25 -6.62
N ASP A 237 4.54 -17.18 -7.84
CA ASP A 237 5.31 -17.45 -9.07
C ASP A 237 6.06 -16.18 -9.50
N GLN A 238 5.32 -15.05 -9.53
CA GLN A 238 5.83 -13.74 -9.88
C GLN A 238 5.53 -12.75 -8.73
N VAL A 239 6.54 -12.00 -8.34
CA VAL A 239 6.45 -10.83 -7.47
C VAL A 239 6.77 -9.59 -8.29
N THR A 240 6.09 -8.46 -8.06
CA THR A 240 6.44 -7.18 -8.67
C THR A 240 6.67 -6.09 -7.64
N CYS A 241 7.36 -5.04 -8.08
CA CYS A 241 7.60 -3.83 -7.33
C CYS A 241 7.81 -2.65 -8.29
N LEU A 242 7.68 -1.42 -7.78
CA LEU A 242 7.57 -0.24 -8.63
C LEU A 242 8.93 0.34 -9.11
N TYR A 243 10.06 -0.03 -8.48
CA TYR A 243 11.39 0.53 -8.75
C TYR A 243 12.52 -0.37 -8.21
N LYS A 244 13.78 -0.12 -8.66
CA LYS A 244 14.94 -0.98 -8.35
C LYS A 244 15.23 -1.15 -6.86
N HIS A 245 15.14 -0.08 -6.07
CA HIS A 245 15.42 -0.20 -4.63
C HIS A 245 14.34 -0.99 -3.87
N ALA A 246 13.09 -1.01 -4.36
CA ALA A 246 12.07 -1.92 -3.82
C ALA A 246 12.40 -3.40 -4.08
N MET A 247 12.92 -3.74 -5.27
CA MET A 247 13.44 -5.09 -5.56
C MET A 247 14.60 -5.48 -4.62
N GLU A 248 15.53 -4.56 -4.35
CA GLU A 248 16.65 -4.80 -3.42
C GLU A 248 16.15 -5.13 -2.00
N LEU A 249 15.14 -4.39 -1.52
CA LEU A 249 14.49 -4.64 -0.22
C LEU A 249 13.69 -5.95 -0.20
N GLN A 250 13.00 -6.31 -1.29
CA GLN A 250 12.31 -7.60 -1.41
C GLN A 250 13.30 -8.77 -1.30
N ILE A 251 14.48 -8.66 -1.92
CA ILE A 251 15.55 -9.67 -1.82
C ILE A 251 16.09 -9.76 -0.38
N GLU A 252 16.34 -8.63 0.29
CA GLU A 252 16.76 -8.59 1.70
C GLU A 252 15.73 -9.25 2.63
N LEU A 253 14.44 -9.09 2.33
CA LEU A 253 13.32 -9.68 3.07
C LEU A 253 13.11 -11.17 2.77
N GLY A 254 13.82 -11.75 1.80
CA GLY A 254 13.81 -13.18 1.48
C GLY A 254 13.01 -13.56 0.23
N CYS A 255 12.68 -12.60 -0.65
CA CYS A 255 12.11 -12.90 -1.96
C CYS A 255 13.21 -13.40 -2.93
N PRO A 256 13.03 -14.56 -3.59
CA PRO A 256 13.97 -15.01 -4.61
C PRO A 256 14.01 -14.04 -5.80
N ALA A 257 15.20 -13.59 -6.18
CA ALA A 257 15.40 -12.51 -7.15
C ALA A 257 14.84 -12.85 -8.55
N GLU A 258 14.89 -14.12 -8.94
CA GLU A 258 14.35 -14.65 -10.18
C GLU A 258 12.81 -14.53 -10.30
N LYS A 259 12.11 -14.36 -9.16
CA LYS A 259 10.67 -14.11 -9.14
C LYS A 259 10.30 -12.62 -9.27
N ILE A 260 11.25 -11.68 -9.18
CA ILE A 260 10.93 -10.26 -9.08
C ILE A 260 10.97 -9.59 -10.45
N LYS A 261 9.90 -8.88 -10.81
CA LYS A 261 9.82 -8.05 -12.03
C LYS A 261 9.47 -6.61 -11.65
N ILE A 262 10.33 -5.65 -12.03
CA ILE A 262 10.04 -4.23 -11.81
C ILE A 262 8.93 -3.82 -12.79
N THR A 263 7.81 -3.33 -12.25
CA THR A 263 6.66 -2.82 -13.00
C THR A 263 6.29 -1.44 -12.46
N PRO A 264 6.83 -0.34 -13.02
CA PRO A 264 6.51 1.00 -12.55
C PRO A 264 5.03 1.36 -12.68
N ASN A 265 4.57 2.27 -11.84
CA ASN A 265 3.28 2.93 -12.01
C ASN A 265 3.30 3.75 -13.31
N GLY A 266 2.28 3.58 -14.14
CA GLY A 266 2.08 4.38 -15.35
C GLY A 266 0.91 5.35 -15.23
N ILE A 267 0.99 6.50 -15.88
CA ILE A 267 -0.10 7.48 -15.97
C ILE A 267 -0.61 7.69 -17.40
N ASP A 268 -1.88 8.03 -17.53
CA ASP A 268 -2.45 8.57 -18.76
C ASP A 268 -2.14 10.08 -18.85
N ASP A 269 -1.19 10.46 -19.71
CA ASP A 269 -0.83 11.86 -19.91
C ASP A 269 -1.86 12.65 -20.73
N GLN A 270 -2.78 11.96 -21.44
CA GLN A 270 -3.82 12.63 -22.23
C GLN A 270 -4.81 13.38 -21.34
N ARG A 271 -5.03 12.89 -20.11
CA ARG A 271 -5.83 13.56 -19.07
C ARG A 271 -5.28 14.94 -18.67
N PHE A 272 -3.99 15.19 -18.89
CA PHE A 272 -3.32 16.43 -18.48
C PHE A 272 -3.04 17.39 -19.64
N VAL A 273 -3.54 17.10 -20.86
CA VAL A 273 -3.33 17.95 -22.05
C VAL A 273 -3.81 19.40 -21.82
N ARG A 274 -4.96 19.60 -21.16
CA ARG A 274 -5.44 20.95 -20.79
C ARG A 274 -4.45 21.72 -19.91
N CYS A 275 -3.74 21.03 -19.02
CA CYS A 275 -2.70 21.63 -18.17
C CYS A 275 -1.49 22.12 -18.98
N LEU A 276 -1.36 21.70 -20.25
CA LEU A 276 -0.32 22.12 -21.19
C LEU A 276 -0.77 23.29 -22.09
N GLU A 277 -2.09 23.49 -22.23
CA GLU A 277 -2.71 24.62 -22.93
C GLU A 277 -2.83 25.84 -22.01
N GLU A 278 -3.04 25.62 -20.71
CA GLU A 278 -2.92 26.63 -19.65
C GLU A 278 -1.44 27.02 -19.38
N GLU A 279 -0.75 27.61 -20.36
CA GLU A 279 0.50 28.35 -20.06
C GLU A 279 0.16 29.55 -19.17
N ARG A 280 0.38 29.37 -17.85
CA ARG A 280 0.19 30.42 -16.85
C ARG A 280 1.06 31.62 -17.21
N LYS A 281 0.39 32.74 -17.55
CA LYS A 281 1.02 34.04 -17.75
C LYS A 281 1.76 34.46 -16.48
N GLU A 282 2.71 35.37 -16.63
CA GLU A 282 3.47 35.89 -15.49
C GLU A 282 2.53 36.69 -14.59
N ASP A 283 2.18 36.08 -13.45
CA ASP A 283 1.14 36.49 -12.51
C ASP A 283 1.77 37.08 -11.25
N ASP A 284 0.99 37.79 -10.43
CA ASP A 284 1.49 38.37 -9.18
C ASP A 284 1.65 37.35 -8.04
N THR A 285 1.21 36.11 -8.25
CA THR A 285 1.36 34.98 -7.31
C THR A 285 2.11 33.80 -7.92
N ILE A 286 2.81 33.00 -7.11
CA ILE A 286 3.53 31.78 -7.50
C ILE A 286 2.90 30.61 -6.75
N ASN A 287 2.26 29.70 -7.47
CA ASN A 287 1.40 28.67 -6.90
C ASN A 287 2.16 27.36 -6.64
N ILE A 288 2.18 26.89 -5.39
CA ILE A 288 2.67 25.56 -5.00
C ILE A 288 1.46 24.62 -4.83
N GLY A 289 1.41 23.52 -5.58
CA GLY A 289 0.34 22.53 -5.47
C GLY A 289 0.71 21.29 -4.65
N ALA A 290 -0.10 20.95 -3.64
CA ALA A 290 0.08 19.76 -2.81
C ALA A 290 -1.12 18.81 -2.99
N VAL A 291 -0.98 17.81 -3.87
CA VAL A 291 -2.02 16.80 -4.13
C VAL A 291 -1.90 15.67 -3.11
N LEU A 292 -2.73 15.68 -2.07
CA LEU A 292 -2.69 14.71 -0.97
C LEU A 292 -3.96 14.72 -0.11
N ARG A 293 -4.29 13.57 0.49
CA ARG A 293 -5.21 13.51 1.64
C ARG A 293 -4.52 14.07 2.89
N ILE A 294 -5.24 14.85 3.70
CA ILE A 294 -4.68 15.43 4.94
C ILE A 294 -4.60 14.35 6.01
N ALA A 295 -3.45 13.67 6.08
CA ALA A 295 -3.19 12.56 6.99
C ALA A 295 -1.76 12.62 7.56
N PRO A 296 -1.48 12.08 8.76
CA PRO A 296 -0.18 12.17 9.42
C PRO A 296 1.01 11.70 8.57
N ILE A 297 0.81 10.68 7.71
CA ILE A 297 1.85 10.12 6.85
C ILE A 297 2.32 11.07 5.73
N LYS A 298 1.53 12.11 5.40
CA LYS A 298 1.84 13.12 4.37
C LYS A 298 2.52 14.39 4.93
N ASP A 299 2.65 14.47 6.25
CA ASP A 299 3.27 15.56 7.02
C ASP A 299 2.94 17.00 6.55
N VAL A 300 1.63 17.27 6.46
CA VAL A 300 1.10 18.59 6.08
C VAL A 300 1.53 19.67 7.09
N LYS A 301 1.79 19.31 8.35
CA LYS A 301 2.28 20.25 9.38
C LYS A 301 3.68 20.77 9.08
N THR A 302 4.61 19.93 8.63
CA THR A 302 5.93 20.39 8.16
C THR A 302 5.80 21.25 6.91
N MET A 303 4.94 20.88 5.96
CA MET A 303 4.67 21.66 4.75
C MET A 303 4.21 23.10 5.06
N ILE A 304 3.21 23.24 5.95
CA ILE A 304 2.68 24.55 6.39
C ILE A 304 3.76 25.38 7.11
N ARG A 305 4.57 24.74 7.97
CA ARG A 305 5.69 25.43 8.65
C ARG A 305 6.73 25.94 7.65
N ALA A 306 7.16 25.10 6.71
CA ALA A 306 8.13 25.47 5.69
C ALA A 306 7.62 26.61 4.80
N PHE A 307 6.34 26.55 4.41
CA PHE A 307 5.67 27.65 3.71
C PHE A 307 5.69 28.96 4.51
N ALA A 308 5.44 28.92 5.82
CA ALA A 308 5.49 30.10 6.69
C ALA A 308 6.90 30.70 6.90
N TYR A 309 7.96 30.00 6.53
CA TYR A 309 9.30 30.58 6.35
C TYR A 309 9.45 31.11 4.92
N ALA A 310 9.22 30.27 3.90
CA ALA A 310 9.39 30.63 2.49
C ALA A 310 8.59 31.88 2.06
N LYS A 311 7.36 32.04 2.56
CA LYS A 311 6.48 33.20 2.30
C LYS A 311 7.07 34.53 2.77
N LYS A 312 7.97 34.54 3.76
CA LYS A 312 8.66 35.75 4.25
C LYS A 312 9.76 36.22 3.30
N GLU A 313 10.41 35.29 2.62
CA GLU A 313 11.48 35.56 1.65
C GLU A 313 10.91 35.74 0.22
N ALA A 314 9.85 35.02 -0.12
CA ALA A 314 9.12 35.11 -1.38
C ALA A 314 7.62 35.43 -1.14
N PRO A 315 7.25 36.70 -0.88
CA PRO A 315 5.87 37.11 -0.57
C PRO A 315 4.81 36.80 -1.64
N LYS A 316 5.22 36.46 -2.87
CA LYS A 316 4.31 36.03 -3.94
C LYS A 316 3.84 34.57 -3.83
N LEU A 317 4.41 33.77 -2.92
CA LEU A 317 4.03 32.35 -2.77
C LEU A 317 2.59 32.16 -2.27
N ALA A 318 1.89 31.18 -2.84
CA ALA A 318 0.60 30.64 -2.36
C ALA A 318 0.62 29.11 -2.37
N LEU A 319 0.03 28.45 -1.37
CA LEU A 319 0.05 26.99 -1.21
C LEU A 319 -1.35 26.40 -1.32
N TRP A 320 -1.56 25.54 -2.31
CA TRP A 320 -2.86 24.91 -2.63
C TRP A 320 -2.85 23.44 -2.20
N ILE A 321 -3.54 23.12 -1.12
CA ILE A 321 -3.64 21.75 -0.57
C ILE A 321 -4.92 21.09 -1.10
N MET A 322 -4.72 20.09 -1.95
CA MET A 322 -5.74 19.46 -2.79
C MET A 322 -5.98 18.01 -2.38
N GLY A 323 -7.05 17.77 -1.63
CA GLY A 323 -7.53 16.45 -1.25
C GLY A 323 -8.45 16.42 -0.02
N PRO A 324 -8.95 15.24 0.36
CA PRO A 324 -9.89 15.07 1.47
C PRO A 324 -9.23 15.30 2.85
N SER A 325 -10.06 15.68 3.82
CA SER A 325 -9.70 16.03 5.21
C SER A 325 -10.60 15.37 6.26
N ASP A 326 -11.51 14.49 5.82
CA ASP A 326 -12.58 13.89 6.60
C ASP A 326 -12.25 12.51 7.20
N GLU A 327 -11.17 11.87 6.73
CA GLU A 327 -10.64 10.63 7.32
C GLU A 327 -9.99 10.90 8.69
N GLU A 328 -9.02 11.82 8.73
CA GLU A 328 -8.13 12.09 9.88
C GLU A 328 -8.48 13.43 10.55
N LYS A 329 -9.74 13.59 10.98
CA LYS A 329 -10.35 14.88 11.35
C LYS A 329 -9.57 15.66 12.43
N GLU A 330 -8.96 14.98 13.39
CA GLU A 330 -8.16 15.63 14.43
C GLU A 330 -6.86 16.20 13.86
N TYR A 331 -6.11 15.41 13.06
CA TYR A 331 -4.90 15.89 12.38
C TYR A 331 -5.20 17.01 11.37
N ALA A 332 -6.33 16.93 10.67
CA ALA A 332 -6.78 17.99 9.77
C ALA A 332 -7.09 19.29 10.53
N LYS A 333 -7.81 19.21 11.66
CA LYS A 333 -8.07 20.36 12.54
C LYS A 333 -6.76 21.00 13.04
N GLU A 334 -5.80 20.19 13.50
CA GLU A 334 -4.49 20.69 13.91
C GLU A 334 -3.70 21.35 12.77
N CYS A 335 -3.97 21.02 11.50
CA CYS A 335 -3.38 21.70 10.35
C CYS A 335 -4.04 23.06 10.06
N PHE A 336 -5.35 23.18 10.25
CA PHE A 336 -6.07 24.46 10.13
C PHE A 336 -5.64 25.43 11.26
N GLU A 337 -5.65 24.97 12.51
CA GLU A 337 -5.21 25.75 13.68
C GLU A 337 -3.73 26.19 13.56
N LEU A 338 -2.90 25.44 12.82
CA LEU A 338 -1.50 25.80 12.54
C LEU A 338 -1.37 26.91 11.49
N VAL A 339 -2.28 27.01 10.51
CA VAL A 339 -2.32 28.11 9.55
C VAL A 339 -2.72 29.41 10.24
N ASP A 340 -3.77 29.36 11.08
CA ASP A 340 -4.23 30.49 11.89
C ASP A 340 -3.11 31.00 12.83
N LEU A 341 -2.46 30.08 13.54
CA LEU A 341 -1.37 30.38 14.49
C LEU A 341 -0.13 31.01 13.82
N LEU A 342 0.14 30.67 12.56
CA LEU A 342 1.28 31.19 11.80
C LEU A 342 0.94 32.45 10.98
N GLY A 343 -0.35 32.80 10.85
CA GLY A 343 -0.81 33.97 10.10
C GLY A 343 -0.56 33.86 8.59
N VAL A 344 -0.74 32.67 8.00
CA VAL A 344 -0.43 32.39 6.59
C VAL A 344 -1.69 32.15 5.75
N GLU A 345 -2.46 33.22 5.55
CA GLU A 345 -3.74 33.21 4.83
C GLU A 345 -3.65 32.67 3.38
N ASP A 346 -2.47 32.70 2.76
CA ASP A 346 -2.21 32.12 1.43
C ASP A 346 -2.12 30.57 1.40
N VAL A 347 -2.44 29.88 2.49
CA VAL A 347 -2.60 28.41 2.54
C VAL A 347 -4.06 28.03 2.28
N ILE A 348 -4.34 27.58 1.06
CA ILE A 348 -5.68 27.33 0.54
C ILE A 348 -5.96 25.83 0.55
N PHE A 349 -6.88 25.38 1.41
CA PHE A 349 -7.38 24.00 1.40
C PHE A 349 -8.59 23.89 0.47
N THR A 350 -8.44 23.19 -0.66
CA THR A 350 -9.53 23.08 -1.67
C THR A 350 -10.51 21.95 -1.39
N GLY A 351 -10.19 21.04 -0.47
CA GLY A 351 -10.87 19.75 -0.36
C GLY A 351 -10.61 18.85 -1.58
N LYS A 352 -11.48 17.86 -1.80
CA LYS A 352 -11.42 16.96 -2.96
C LYS A 352 -11.82 17.69 -4.25
N VAL A 353 -10.87 17.79 -5.19
CA VAL A 353 -11.02 18.44 -6.51
C VAL A 353 -10.59 17.51 -7.65
N ASP A 354 -10.91 17.84 -8.90
CA ASP A 354 -10.22 17.22 -10.04
C ASP A 354 -8.84 17.86 -10.22
N VAL A 355 -7.80 17.05 -10.01
CA VAL A 355 -6.40 17.47 -10.07
C VAL A 355 -6.01 18.02 -11.46
N THR A 356 -6.66 17.56 -12.53
CA THR A 356 -6.40 18.03 -13.91
C THR A 356 -6.84 19.49 -14.12
N GLU A 357 -7.84 19.96 -13.38
CA GLU A 357 -8.31 21.35 -13.44
C GLU A 357 -7.44 22.32 -12.63
N TYR A 358 -6.54 21.81 -11.77
CA TYR A 358 -5.71 22.63 -10.88
C TYR A 358 -4.22 22.61 -11.24
N LEU A 359 -3.65 21.48 -11.66
CA LEU A 359 -2.20 21.39 -11.88
C LEU A 359 -1.69 22.36 -12.95
N GLY A 360 -2.47 22.65 -14.01
CA GLY A 360 -2.13 23.67 -15.02
C GLY A 360 -1.81 25.05 -14.41
N LYS A 361 -2.55 25.43 -13.36
CA LYS A 361 -2.46 26.72 -12.65
C LYS A 361 -1.35 26.78 -11.59
N MET A 362 -0.63 25.68 -11.35
CA MET A 362 0.51 25.62 -10.43
C MET A 362 1.82 26.01 -11.12
N ASP A 363 2.77 26.57 -10.37
CA ASP A 363 4.15 26.83 -10.79
C ASP A 363 5.09 25.65 -10.49
N MET A 364 4.80 24.95 -9.40
CA MET A 364 5.50 23.76 -8.90
C MET A 364 4.55 22.95 -8.03
N THR A 365 4.90 21.72 -7.69
CA THR A 365 4.18 20.92 -6.70
C THR A 365 5.07 20.48 -5.54
N ILE A 366 4.46 19.99 -4.46
CA ILE A 366 5.18 19.56 -3.26
C ILE A 366 4.58 18.29 -2.63
N LEU A 367 5.47 17.42 -2.13
CA LEU A 367 5.13 16.18 -1.43
C LEU A 367 6.07 15.99 -0.22
N THR A 368 5.60 16.29 0.99
CA THR A 368 6.37 16.21 2.25
C THR A 368 6.24 14.86 2.99
N SER A 369 5.82 13.82 2.30
CA SER A 369 5.48 12.52 2.89
C SER A 369 6.59 11.87 3.69
N ILE A 370 6.21 11.18 4.76
CA ILE A 370 7.15 10.42 5.62
C ILE A 370 7.39 9.01 5.08
N SER A 371 6.47 8.48 4.25
CA SER A 371 6.64 7.20 3.56
C SER A 371 5.82 7.20 2.26
N GLU A 372 6.38 6.62 1.20
CA GLU A 372 5.78 6.46 -0.13
C GLU A 372 6.33 5.20 -0.83
N GLY A 373 5.56 4.66 -1.79
CA GLY A 373 6.06 3.74 -2.80
C GLY A 373 6.69 4.49 -3.97
N GLN A 374 6.04 4.44 -5.14
CA GLN A 374 6.31 5.35 -6.26
C GLN A 374 5.11 6.29 -6.42
N PRO A 375 5.20 7.55 -5.93
CA PRO A 375 4.04 8.42 -5.77
C PRO A 375 3.48 8.88 -7.13
N LEU A 376 2.24 8.48 -7.42
CA LEU A 376 1.50 8.88 -8.63
C LEU A 376 1.42 10.40 -8.79
N THR A 377 1.37 11.16 -7.70
CA THR A 377 1.25 12.62 -7.69
C THR A 377 2.49 13.32 -8.26
N ILE A 378 3.66 12.69 -8.24
CA ILE A 378 4.86 13.17 -8.95
C ILE A 378 4.71 12.93 -10.46
N LEU A 379 4.14 11.79 -10.87
CA LEU A 379 3.85 11.50 -12.27
C LEU A 379 2.74 12.40 -12.85
N GLU A 380 1.71 12.73 -12.05
CA GLU A 380 0.68 13.75 -12.36
C GLU A 380 1.31 15.13 -12.57
N SER A 381 2.23 15.52 -11.66
CA SER A 381 2.98 16.78 -11.77
C SER A 381 3.84 16.82 -13.04
N PHE A 382 4.53 15.72 -13.36
CA PHE A 382 5.31 15.59 -14.59
C PHE A 382 4.43 15.63 -15.84
N ALA A 383 3.24 15.03 -15.83
CA ALA A 383 2.29 15.08 -16.94
C ALA A 383 1.85 16.53 -17.23
N ALA A 384 1.64 17.34 -16.19
CA ALA A 384 1.39 18.77 -16.29
C ALA A 384 2.65 19.65 -16.52
N LYS A 385 3.83 19.05 -16.77
CA LYS A 385 5.14 19.73 -16.90
C LYS A 385 5.51 20.62 -15.70
N LYS A 386 5.16 20.23 -14.48
CA LYS A 386 5.47 20.97 -13.25
C LYS A 386 6.65 20.33 -12.51
N PRO A 387 7.62 21.13 -12.01
CA PRO A 387 8.69 20.63 -11.16
C PRO A 387 8.15 20.31 -9.76
N VAL A 388 8.82 19.42 -9.03
CA VAL A 388 8.32 18.90 -7.74
C VAL A 388 9.37 19.06 -6.63
N ILE A 389 8.95 19.54 -5.47
CA ILE A 389 9.72 19.46 -4.22
C ILE A 389 9.25 18.19 -3.49
N ALA A 390 10.13 17.24 -3.19
CA ALA A 390 9.74 15.98 -2.56
C ALA A 390 10.70 15.57 -1.43
N THR A 391 10.17 14.95 -0.38
CA THR A 391 10.99 14.28 0.63
C THR A 391 11.66 13.02 0.07
N ASP A 392 12.83 12.68 0.62
CA ASP A 392 13.63 11.52 0.22
C ASP A 392 13.03 10.19 0.71
N VAL A 393 11.88 9.81 0.16
CA VAL A 393 11.12 8.60 0.49
C VAL A 393 10.79 7.79 -0.76
N GLY A 394 10.75 6.46 -0.62
CA GLY A 394 10.37 5.55 -1.69
C GLY A 394 11.18 5.75 -2.97
N ASN A 395 10.48 6.05 -4.07
CA ASN A 395 11.09 6.37 -5.36
C ASN A 395 11.22 7.87 -5.67
N CYS A 396 10.91 8.78 -4.74
CA CYS A 396 10.98 10.23 -4.99
C CYS A 396 12.31 10.64 -5.64
N ARG A 397 13.45 10.22 -5.06
CA ARG A 397 14.79 10.49 -5.58
C ARG A 397 15.01 9.97 -7.01
N GLY A 398 14.50 8.78 -7.34
CA GLY A 398 14.58 8.20 -8.68
C GLY A 398 13.74 8.96 -9.71
N LEU A 399 12.52 9.39 -9.33
CA LEU A 399 11.68 10.21 -10.20
C LEU A 399 12.28 11.61 -10.42
N ILE A 400 12.85 12.24 -9.39
CA ILE A 400 13.36 13.62 -9.44
C ILE A 400 14.71 13.74 -10.17
N TYR A 401 15.70 12.91 -9.82
CA TYR A 401 17.04 12.98 -10.43
C TYR A 401 17.26 11.99 -11.59
N GLY A 402 16.37 11.02 -11.76
CA GLY A 402 16.39 10.05 -12.85
C GLY A 402 17.10 8.73 -12.51
N GLU A 403 16.63 7.65 -13.12
CA GLU A 403 17.17 6.30 -12.95
C GLU A 403 17.95 5.88 -14.20
N GLY A 404 19.03 6.60 -14.49
CA GLY A 404 19.88 6.35 -15.67
C GLY A 404 19.35 6.93 -16.97
N ASP A 405 18.53 7.99 -16.91
CA ASP A 405 18.32 8.90 -18.05
C ASP A 405 19.29 10.11 -17.98
N SER A 406 19.35 10.89 -19.05
CA SER A 406 20.18 12.10 -19.16
C SER A 406 19.36 13.39 -19.32
N PHE A 407 18.10 13.39 -18.88
CA PHE A 407 17.25 14.59 -18.97
C PHE A 407 17.62 15.66 -17.94
N GLY A 408 18.26 15.26 -16.83
CA GLY A 408 18.57 16.12 -15.69
C GLY A 408 17.42 16.23 -14.69
N ASP A 409 17.62 17.05 -13.66
CA ASP A 409 16.71 17.18 -12.53
C ASP A 409 15.29 17.60 -12.96
N ALA A 410 14.28 17.04 -12.30
CA ALA A 410 12.87 17.37 -12.47
C ALA A 410 12.25 18.05 -11.23
N GLY A 411 13.08 18.53 -10.31
CA GLY A 411 12.65 19.05 -9.02
C GLY A 411 13.78 19.05 -7.98
N ILE A 412 13.42 19.06 -6.70
CA ILE A 412 14.36 19.10 -5.57
C ILE A 412 13.97 18.04 -4.55
N ILE A 413 14.95 17.28 -4.04
CA ILE A 413 14.79 16.37 -2.91
C ILE A 413 15.23 17.05 -1.61
N THR A 414 14.45 16.86 -0.54
CA THR A 414 14.76 17.30 0.83
C THR A 414 14.70 16.14 1.83
N HIS A 415 15.32 16.31 2.99
CA HIS A 415 15.15 15.37 4.10
C HIS A 415 13.74 15.46 4.70
N ILE A 416 13.28 14.33 5.24
CA ILE A 416 11.99 14.17 5.92
C ILE A 416 11.93 15.10 7.15
N MET A 417 10.80 15.77 7.38
CA MET A 417 10.58 16.74 8.48
C MET A 417 11.54 17.95 8.47
N ASN A 418 12.43 18.13 7.49
CA ASN A 418 13.35 19.27 7.45
C ASN A 418 12.67 20.53 6.89
N VAL A 419 12.07 21.30 7.79
CA VAL A 419 11.42 22.60 7.52
C VAL A 419 12.33 23.57 6.76
N GLU A 420 13.63 23.59 7.05
CA GLU A 420 14.59 24.56 6.52
C GLU A 420 14.94 24.25 5.05
N GLU A 421 15.22 22.99 4.74
CA GLU A 421 15.45 22.55 3.34
C GLU A 421 14.19 22.70 2.48
N ILE A 422 13.01 22.38 3.03
CA ILE A 422 11.74 22.52 2.30
C ILE A 422 11.46 24.00 2.02
N ALA A 423 11.68 24.90 2.98
CA ALA A 423 11.52 26.33 2.77
C ALA A 423 12.52 26.87 1.73
N ALA A 424 13.80 26.49 1.81
CA ALA A 424 14.81 26.87 0.85
C ALA A 424 14.49 26.38 -0.58
N ALA A 425 13.96 25.16 -0.73
CA ALA A 425 13.51 24.62 -2.01
C ALA A 425 12.33 25.40 -2.60
N MET A 426 11.36 25.82 -1.76
CA MET A 426 10.25 26.68 -2.19
C MET A 426 10.77 28.03 -2.70
N VAL A 427 11.69 28.68 -1.97
CA VAL A 427 12.24 30.00 -2.32
C VAL A 427 13.10 29.92 -3.58
N ASP A 428 14.00 28.94 -3.69
CA ASP A 428 14.85 28.74 -4.88
C ASP A 428 14.01 28.53 -6.15
N LEU A 429 13.01 27.65 -6.11
CA LEU A 429 12.11 27.48 -7.24
C LEU A 429 11.27 28.75 -7.48
N ALA A 430 10.79 29.46 -6.47
CA ALA A 430 10.03 30.70 -6.66
C ALA A 430 10.84 31.79 -7.37
N CYS A 431 12.11 31.98 -6.99
CA CYS A 431 13.01 32.96 -7.60
C CYS A 431 13.44 32.58 -9.03
N HIS A 432 13.64 31.29 -9.32
CA HIS A 432 14.25 30.86 -10.59
C HIS A 432 13.24 30.29 -11.60
N ARG A 433 12.50 31.16 -12.29
CA ARG A 433 11.47 30.77 -13.30
C ARG A 433 11.98 29.80 -14.37
N GLU A 434 13.14 30.06 -14.97
CA GLU A 434 13.73 29.17 -15.98
C GLU A 434 14.13 27.80 -15.40
N LYS A 435 14.55 27.75 -14.14
CA LYS A 435 14.83 26.48 -13.43
C LYS A 435 13.55 25.67 -13.24
N ARG A 436 12.43 26.31 -12.83
CA ARG A 436 11.11 25.65 -12.75
C ARG A 436 10.71 25.05 -14.10
N ILE A 437 10.77 25.85 -15.16
CA ILE A 437 10.35 25.47 -16.51
C ILE A 437 11.26 24.36 -17.07
N GLY A 438 12.56 24.43 -16.85
CA GLY A 438 13.52 23.39 -17.23
C GLY A 438 13.24 22.06 -16.52
N MET A 439 13.13 22.08 -15.19
CA MET A 439 12.82 20.90 -14.38
C MET A 439 11.47 20.27 -14.77
N GLY A 440 10.42 21.07 -14.97
CA GLY A 440 9.12 20.58 -15.42
C GLY A 440 9.16 19.90 -16.81
N LYS A 441 9.96 20.44 -17.75
CA LYS A 441 10.22 19.80 -19.06
C LYS A 441 11.00 18.49 -18.93
N ASN A 442 11.92 18.38 -17.98
CA ASN A 442 12.69 17.16 -17.72
C ASN A 442 11.81 16.06 -17.10
N GLY A 443 10.96 16.40 -16.14
CA GLY A 443 9.96 15.49 -15.57
C GLY A 443 9.02 14.92 -16.65
N TYR A 444 8.50 15.76 -17.54
CA TYR A 444 7.66 15.31 -18.65
C TYR A 444 8.40 14.38 -19.63
N ARG A 445 9.67 14.68 -19.98
CA ARG A 445 10.51 13.76 -20.80
C ARG A 445 10.69 12.40 -20.12
N ARG A 446 10.98 12.40 -18.82
CA ARG A 446 11.11 11.18 -18.01
C ARG A 446 9.81 10.38 -18.01
N LEU A 447 8.67 11.04 -17.79
CA LEU A 447 7.34 10.44 -17.85
C LEU A 447 7.08 9.73 -19.18
N LYS A 448 7.21 10.46 -20.30
CA LYS A 448 6.99 9.95 -21.67
C LYS A 448 7.94 8.80 -22.06
N SER A 449 8.99 8.52 -21.29
CA SER A 449 10.01 7.51 -21.60
C SER A 449 9.85 6.17 -20.88
N ARG A 450 9.11 6.11 -19.75
CA ARG A 450 9.05 4.93 -18.86
C ARG A 450 7.78 4.77 -18.00
N TYR A 451 6.95 5.81 -17.90
CA TYR A 451 5.88 5.90 -16.89
C TYR A 451 4.51 6.21 -17.52
N LEU A 452 4.24 5.73 -18.73
CA LEU A 452 2.91 5.81 -19.32
C LEU A 452 2.06 4.60 -18.91
N VAL A 453 0.75 4.81 -18.79
CA VAL A 453 -0.19 3.74 -18.42
C VAL A 453 -0.18 2.60 -19.45
N GLU A 454 0.12 2.88 -20.73
CA GLU A 454 0.23 1.84 -21.76
C GLU A 454 1.45 0.93 -21.57
N ASP A 455 2.59 1.48 -21.12
CA ASP A 455 3.80 0.69 -20.81
C ASP A 455 3.50 -0.31 -19.66
N MET A 456 2.81 0.18 -18.63
CA MET A 456 2.32 -0.61 -17.50
C MET A 456 1.30 -1.67 -17.96
N LYS A 457 0.29 -1.28 -18.75
CA LYS A 457 -0.74 -2.19 -19.29
C LYS A 457 -0.13 -3.33 -20.10
N GLU A 458 0.81 -3.04 -21.01
CA GLU A 458 1.46 -4.08 -21.80
C GLU A 458 2.35 -4.99 -20.94
N THR A 459 3.04 -4.42 -19.94
CA THR A 459 3.82 -5.20 -18.96
C THR A 459 2.95 -6.21 -18.19
N TYR A 460 1.76 -5.80 -17.74
CA TYR A 460 0.79 -6.70 -17.07
C TYR A 460 0.11 -7.66 -18.05
N ARG A 461 -0.17 -7.24 -19.30
CA ARG A 461 -0.72 -8.09 -20.36
C ARG A 461 0.18 -9.29 -20.64
N GLN A 462 1.50 -9.08 -20.63
CA GLN A 462 2.49 -10.14 -20.80
C GLN A 462 2.47 -11.12 -19.61
N ILE A 463 2.44 -10.61 -18.37
CA ILE A 463 2.41 -11.44 -17.16
C ILE A 463 1.13 -12.30 -17.13
N TYR A 464 -0.04 -11.72 -17.41
CA TYR A 464 -1.30 -12.46 -17.48
C TYR A 464 -1.33 -13.54 -18.57
N ARG A 465 -0.71 -13.29 -19.73
CA ARG A 465 -0.54 -14.32 -20.77
C ARG A 465 0.38 -15.46 -20.33
N GLN A 466 1.47 -15.15 -19.61
CA GLN A 466 2.37 -16.18 -19.06
C GLN A 466 1.61 -17.11 -18.11
N PHE A 467 0.82 -16.57 -17.17
CA PHE A 467 -0.03 -17.38 -16.29
C PHE A 467 -1.09 -18.20 -17.05
N GLU A 468 -1.73 -17.64 -18.08
CA GLU A 468 -2.73 -18.37 -18.87
C GLU A 468 -2.11 -19.56 -19.63
N ASP A 469 -0.93 -19.38 -20.24
CA ASP A 469 -0.24 -20.45 -20.97
C ASP A 469 0.37 -21.50 -20.02
N GLU A 470 0.86 -21.12 -18.85
CA GLU A 470 1.32 -22.06 -17.83
C GLU A 470 0.16 -22.91 -17.27
N GLY A 471 -1.00 -22.30 -16.99
CA GLY A 471 -2.21 -23.01 -16.58
C GLY A 471 -2.68 -24.03 -17.62
N ARG A 472 -2.68 -23.64 -18.91
CA ARG A 472 -2.98 -24.55 -20.04
C ARG A 472 -2.01 -25.74 -20.16
N VAL A 473 -0.75 -25.57 -19.75
CA VAL A 473 0.27 -26.65 -19.74
C VAL A 473 0.12 -27.56 -18.52
N GLN A 474 -0.32 -27.04 -17.37
CA GLN A 474 -0.59 -27.85 -16.18
C GLN A 474 -1.86 -28.70 -16.32
N GLY A 475 -2.97 -28.12 -16.82
CA GLY A 475 -4.21 -28.87 -17.07
C GLY A 475 -4.01 -30.10 -17.97
N LYS A 476 -3.25 -29.94 -19.06
CA LYS A 476 -2.89 -31.04 -19.99
C LYS A 476 -2.00 -32.15 -19.38
N LYS A 477 -1.55 -32.02 -18.13
CA LYS A 477 -0.85 -33.07 -17.37
C LYS A 477 -1.72 -33.73 -16.30
N GLY A 478 -2.94 -33.23 -16.06
CA GLY A 478 -3.93 -33.87 -15.19
C GLY A 478 -4.78 -34.93 -15.89
N ASP A 479 -4.94 -34.82 -17.22
CA ASP A 479 -5.81 -35.66 -18.05
C ASP A 479 -5.10 -36.89 -18.70
N VAL A 480 -4.04 -37.42 -18.07
CA VAL A 480 -3.18 -38.51 -18.63
C VAL A 480 -2.89 -39.61 -17.60
#